data_AF-A0A8J3AMR4-F1
#
_entry.id   AF-A0A8J3AMR4-F1
#
_cell.length_a   1.000
_cell.length_b   1.000
_cell.length_c   1.000
_cell.angle_alpha   90.00
_cell.angle_beta   90.00
_cell.angle_gamma   90.00
#
_symmetry.space_group_name_H-M   'P 1'
#
loop_
_entity.id
_entity.type
_entity.pdbx_description
1 polymer ?
#
loop_
_entity_poly.entity_id
_entity_poly.type
_entity_poly.pdbx_seq_one_letter_code
_entity_poly.pdbx_strand_id
1 'polypeptide(L)'
;MSASYKAAVLAINSLTKAGAVVLGLSALLIAAGWHEVTIYYAQLGASWAVQLYSPGMLMTAGLLNIAMLATTSYVALIILIRSDYSEQKLQVFAQACMGLGFVLGTATLHTQDLISHEILIGGLVLFSRCIFTMGVGMSFAALVRRIRDDGLEWNEKHLGLMVAWLYFGIVMSALPQAQYTAKRDSSLERSALANVKIKDEDGVWRLLAAGDKLILMQIQEGHASIFKVIQPETAEWISKDKSLK
;
A
#
# COMPACT_ATOMS: atom_id res chain seq x y z
N MET A 1 39.45 -29.58 -8.08
CA MET A 1 38.41 -28.97 -7.20
C MET A 1 37.50 -30.09 -6.70
N SER A 2 37.40 -30.29 -5.37
CA SER A 2 36.66 -31.44 -4.79
C SER A 2 35.14 -31.27 -4.94
N ALA A 3 34.40 -32.39 -4.94
CA ALA A 3 32.94 -32.39 -5.00
C ALA A 3 32.32 -31.57 -3.84
N SER A 4 32.91 -31.66 -2.64
CA SER A 4 32.49 -30.90 -1.45
C SER A 4 32.64 -29.39 -1.63
N TYR A 5 33.71 -28.93 -2.30
CA TYR A 5 33.90 -27.51 -2.60
C TYR A 5 32.82 -26.99 -3.56
N LYS A 6 32.49 -27.74 -4.62
CA LYS A 6 31.43 -27.35 -5.56
C LYS A 6 30.07 -27.26 -4.87
N ALA A 7 29.75 -28.23 -3.99
CA ALA A 7 28.52 -28.22 -3.22
C ALA A 7 28.44 -27.01 -2.27
N ALA A 8 29.54 -26.66 -1.58
CA ALA A 8 29.60 -25.50 -0.71
C ALA A 8 29.38 -24.18 -1.47
N VAL A 9 30.03 -24.01 -2.64
CA VAL A 9 29.83 -22.82 -3.48
C VAL A 9 28.38 -22.69 -3.97
N LEU A 10 27.76 -23.81 -4.38
CA LEU A 10 26.36 -23.81 -4.81
C LEU A 10 25.38 -23.47 -3.67
N ALA A 11 25.66 -23.96 -2.45
CA ALA A 11 24.89 -23.64 -1.26
C ALA A 11 25.00 -22.15 -0.89
N ILE A 12 26.22 -21.61 -0.85
CA ILE A 12 26.48 -20.19 -0.57
C ILE A 12 25.82 -19.29 -1.63
N ASN A 13 25.92 -19.64 -2.91
CA ASN A 13 25.30 -18.89 -3.99
C ASN A 13 23.77 -18.89 -3.89
N SER A 14 23.16 -20.04 -3.57
CA SER A 14 21.72 -20.15 -3.37
C SER A 14 21.24 -19.33 -2.16
N LEU A 15 21.98 -19.40 -1.04
CA LEU A 15 21.70 -18.60 0.16
C LEU A 15 21.81 -17.10 -0.10
N THR A 16 22.84 -16.68 -0.85
CA THR A 16 23.03 -15.26 -1.20
C THR A 16 21.89 -14.76 -2.08
N LYS A 17 21.46 -15.55 -3.07
CA LYS A 17 20.31 -15.21 -3.92
C LYS A 17 19.01 -15.13 -3.12
N ALA A 18 18.76 -16.10 -2.23
CA ALA A 18 17.58 -16.09 -1.37
C ALA A 18 17.60 -14.87 -0.43
N GLY A 19 18.75 -14.56 0.19
CA GLY A 19 18.93 -13.39 1.03
C GLY A 19 18.66 -12.09 0.28
N ALA A 20 19.20 -11.94 -0.93
CA ALA A 20 18.95 -10.76 -1.78
C ALA A 20 17.46 -10.58 -2.12
N VAL A 21 16.75 -11.67 -2.41
CA VAL A 21 15.30 -11.63 -2.66
C VAL A 21 14.52 -11.21 -1.41
N VAL A 22 14.81 -11.78 -0.25
CA VAL A 22 14.15 -11.43 1.01
C VAL A 22 14.39 -9.97 1.38
N LEU A 23 15.62 -9.48 1.23
CA LEU A 23 15.96 -8.08 1.48
C LEU A 23 15.26 -7.14 0.50
N GLY A 24 15.24 -7.48 -0.79
CA GLY A 24 14.54 -6.71 -1.82
C GLY A 24 13.04 -6.62 -1.57
N LEU A 25 12.38 -7.74 -1.24
CA LEU A 25 10.96 -7.75 -0.91
C LEU A 25 10.66 -6.97 0.37
N SER A 26 11.51 -7.09 1.39
CA SER A 26 11.37 -6.33 2.64
C SER A 26 11.51 -4.82 2.40
N ALA A 27 12.46 -4.41 1.57
CA ALA A 27 12.63 -3.00 1.18
C ALA A 27 11.39 -2.48 0.41
N LEU A 28 10.84 -3.27 -0.52
CA LEU A 28 9.61 -2.92 -1.24
C LEU A 28 8.40 -2.82 -0.29
N LEU A 29 8.26 -3.74 0.66
CA LEU A 29 7.20 -3.70 1.68
C LEU A 29 7.30 -2.44 2.55
N ILE A 30 8.50 -2.11 3.03
CA ILE A 30 8.74 -0.89 3.81
C ILE A 30 8.43 0.35 2.98
N ALA A 31 8.90 0.42 1.73
CA ALA A 31 8.64 1.55 0.85
C ALA A 31 7.15 1.73 0.56
N ALA A 32 6.43 0.63 0.29
CA ALA A 32 4.99 0.63 0.08
C ALA A 32 4.23 1.12 1.32
N GLY A 33 4.54 0.57 2.49
CA GLY A 33 3.90 0.98 3.74
C GLY A 33 4.23 2.40 4.14
N TRP A 34 5.49 2.83 4.00
CA TRP A 34 5.90 4.21 4.25
C TRP A 34 5.12 5.19 3.39
N HIS A 35 4.95 4.88 2.11
CA HIS A 35 4.21 5.72 1.18
C HIS A 35 2.71 5.78 1.53
N GLU A 36 2.07 4.63 1.79
CA GLU A 36 0.66 4.55 2.17
C GLU A 36 0.36 5.32 3.47
N VAL A 37 1.19 5.12 4.49
CA VAL A 37 1.11 5.81 5.78
C VAL A 37 1.38 7.31 5.63
N THR A 38 2.33 7.70 4.77
CA THR A 38 2.63 9.12 4.49
C THR A 38 1.44 9.83 3.87
N ILE A 39 0.80 9.24 2.86
CA ILE A 39 -0.40 9.83 2.25
C ILE A 39 -1.52 9.94 3.28
N TYR A 40 -1.78 8.86 4.03
CA TYR A 40 -2.83 8.84 5.05
C TYR A 40 -2.65 9.97 6.07
N TYR A 41 -1.47 10.08 6.69
CA TYR A 41 -1.23 11.10 7.71
C TYR A 41 -1.06 12.51 7.13
N ALA A 42 -0.59 12.66 5.89
CA ALA A 42 -0.59 13.96 5.22
C ALA A 42 -2.01 14.49 5.00
N GLN A 43 -2.95 13.61 4.63
CA GLN A 43 -4.36 13.99 4.48
C GLN A 43 -5.02 14.36 5.82
N LEU A 44 -4.60 13.72 6.91
CA LEU A 44 -5.05 14.09 8.26
C LEU A 44 -4.40 15.37 8.80
N GLY A 45 -3.36 15.90 8.16
CA GLY A 45 -2.58 17.04 8.66
C GLY A 45 -1.56 16.68 9.76
N ALA A 46 -1.22 15.40 9.91
CA ALA A 46 -0.30 14.89 10.91
C ALA A 46 0.88 14.13 10.29
N SER A 47 1.52 14.67 9.25
CA SER A 47 2.63 14.04 8.53
C SER A 47 3.82 13.63 9.42
N TRP A 48 3.98 14.27 10.58
CA TRP A 48 4.96 13.90 11.60
C TRP A 48 4.73 12.50 12.19
N ALA A 49 3.49 12.00 12.21
CA ALA A 49 3.13 10.72 12.81
C ALA A 49 3.73 9.51 12.06
N VAL A 50 4.15 9.69 10.81
CA VAL A 50 4.85 8.66 10.03
C VAL A 50 6.12 8.19 10.75
N GLN A 51 6.79 9.09 11.48
CA GLN A 51 8.02 8.79 12.21
C GLN A 51 7.81 7.85 13.41
N LEU A 52 6.56 7.60 13.80
CA LEU A 52 6.22 6.69 14.90
C LEU A 52 6.15 5.22 14.46
N TYR A 53 6.22 4.95 13.16
CA TYR A 53 6.16 3.60 12.63
C TYR A 53 7.52 2.92 12.68
N SER A 54 7.56 1.76 13.33
CA SER A 54 8.70 0.84 13.22
C SER A 54 8.73 0.18 11.82
N PRO A 55 9.91 -0.27 11.34
CA PRO A 55 10.02 -0.94 10.05
C PRO A 55 9.06 -2.13 9.88
N GLY A 56 8.83 -2.92 10.94
CA GLY A 56 7.89 -4.05 10.91
C GLY A 56 6.43 -3.62 10.69
N MET A 57 6.01 -2.49 11.26
CA MET A 57 4.69 -1.92 11.02
C MET A 57 4.54 -1.38 9.60
N LEU A 58 5.59 -0.76 9.06
CA LEU A 58 5.62 -0.34 7.65
C LEU A 58 5.51 -1.55 6.72
N MET A 59 6.21 -2.66 7.00
CA MET A 59 6.07 -3.88 6.22
C MET A 59 4.64 -4.40 6.22
N THR A 60 3.98 -4.40 7.38
CA THR A 60 2.58 -4.83 7.52
C THR A 60 1.63 -3.92 6.73
N ALA A 61 1.83 -2.61 6.81
CA ALA A 61 1.02 -1.64 6.05
C ALA A 61 1.16 -1.84 4.53
N GLY A 62 2.38 -2.11 4.05
CA GLY A 62 2.64 -2.34 2.62
C GLY A 62 2.21 -3.72 2.09
N LEU A 63 1.88 -4.67 2.98
CA LEU A 63 1.70 -6.08 2.63
C LEU A 63 0.60 -6.29 1.58
N LEU A 64 -0.56 -5.69 1.78
CA LEU A 64 -1.69 -5.86 0.87
C LEU A 64 -1.33 -5.38 -0.55
N ASN A 65 -0.63 -4.25 -0.65
CA ASN A 65 -0.25 -3.67 -1.93
C ASN A 65 0.75 -4.56 -2.69
N ILE A 66 1.80 -4.99 -1.98
CA ILE A 66 2.80 -5.90 -2.55
C ILE A 66 2.18 -7.25 -2.92
N ALA A 67 1.29 -7.80 -2.09
CA ALA A 67 0.60 -9.05 -2.38
C ALA A 67 -0.23 -8.96 -3.67
N MET A 68 -1.04 -7.90 -3.83
CA MET A 68 -1.83 -7.69 -5.05
C MET A 68 -0.93 -7.59 -6.30
N LEU A 69 0.15 -6.81 -6.22
CA LEU A 69 1.10 -6.66 -7.33
C LEU A 69 1.82 -7.97 -7.67
N ALA A 70 2.25 -8.72 -6.66
CA ALA A 70 2.91 -10.01 -6.84
C ALA A 70 1.97 -11.05 -7.47
N THR A 71 0.74 -11.17 -6.96
CA THR A 71 -0.27 -12.10 -7.48
C THR A 71 -0.62 -11.78 -8.93
N THR A 72 -0.89 -10.51 -9.24
CA THR A 72 -1.24 -10.09 -10.61
C THR A 72 -0.08 -10.28 -11.60
N SER A 73 1.15 -9.95 -11.19
CA SER A 73 2.36 -10.20 -12.00
C SER A 73 2.57 -11.69 -12.26
N TYR A 74 2.38 -12.53 -11.23
CA TYR A 74 2.51 -13.99 -11.35
C TYR A 74 1.47 -14.59 -12.31
N VAL A 75 0.19 -14.20 -12.18
CA VAL A 75 -0.88 -14.65 -13.08
C VAL A 75 -0.59 -14.21 -14.52
N ALA A 76 -0.15 -12.96 -14.74
CA ALA A 76 0.20 -12.47 -16.07
C ALA A 76 1.37 -13.24 -16.70
N LEU A 77 2.40 -13.57 -15.91
CA LEU A 77 3.52 -14.40 -16.37
C LEU A 77 3.06 -15.81 -16.78
N ILE A 78 2.16 -16.45 -16.01
CA ILE A 78 1.60 -17.76 -16.37
C ILE A 78 0.87 -17.68 -17.71
N ILE A 79 0.03 -16.66 -17.91
CA ILE A 79 -0.73 -16.46 -19.15
C ILE A 79 0.22 -16.29 -20.34
N LEU A 80 1.30 -15.52 -20.17
CA LEU A 80 2.32 -15.33 -21.22
C LEU A 80 3.07 -16.62 -21.55
N ILE A 81 3.44 -17.41 -20.55
CA ILE A 81 4.17 -18.69 -20.74
C ILE A 81 3.31 -19.69 -21.52
N ARG A 82 1.99 -19.73 -21.24
CA ARG A 82 1.06 -20.59 -21.97
C ARG A 82 0.85 -20.17 -23.43
N SER A 83 1.41 -19.03 -23.85
CA SER A 83 1.29 -18.47 -25.21
C SER A 83 -0.16 -18.19 -25.64
N ASP A 84 -1.07 -18.10 -24.68
CA ASP A 84 -2.50 -17.84 -24.93
C ASP A 84 -2.73 -16.41 -25.48
N TYR A 85 -1.78 -15.49 -25.27
CA TYR A 85 -1.84 -14.08 -25.68
C TYR A 85 -0.52 -13.58 -26.28
N SER A 86 -0.62 -12.72 -27.29
CA SER A 86 0.54 -11.97 -27.81
C SER A 86 0.94 -10.83 -26.86
N GLU A 87 2.21 -10.45 -26.87
CA GLU A 87 2.74 -9.36 -26.04
C GLU A 87 1.96 -8.05 -26.26
N GLN A 88 1.66 -7.72 -27.51
CA GLN A 88 0.91 -6.50 -27.87
C GLN A 88 -0.49 -6.50 -27.25
N LYS A 89 -1.21 -7.64 -27.28
CA LYS A 89 -2.54 -7.75 -26.64
C LYS A 89 -2.44 -7.56 -25.14
N LEU A 90 -1.40 -8.12 -24.51
CA LEU A 90 -1.19 -7.96 -23.08
C LEU A 90 -0.88 -6.50 -22.72
N GLN A 91 -0.06 -5.80 -23.50
CA GLN A 91 0.25 -4.38 -23.28
C GLN A 91 -1.00 -3.49 -23.41
N VAL A 92 -1.82 -3.70 -24.44
CA VAL A 92 -3.07 -2.94 -24.62
C VAL A 92 -4.02 -3.18 -23.45
N PHE A 93 -4.18 -4.43 -23.04
CA PHE A 93 -5.02 -4.76 -21.88
C PHE A 93 -4.46 -4.17 -20.58
N ALA A 94 -3.13 -4.21 -20.40
CA ALA A 94 -2.46 -3.62 -19.26
C ALA A 94 -2.67 -2.11 -19.16
N GLN A 95 -2.55 -1.39 -20.28
CA GLN A 95 -2.83 0.05 -20.36
C GLN A 95 -4.29 0.36 -20.07
N ALA A 96 -5.23 -0.43 -20.61
CA ALA A 96 -6.65 -0.29 -20.33
C ALA A 96 -6.96 -0.48 -18.85
N CYS A 97 -6.38 -1.51 -18.21
CA CYS A 97 -6.49 -1.74 -16.78
C CYS A 97 -5.91 -0.59 -15.97
N MET A 98 -4.68 -0.13 -16.26
CA MET A 98 -4.09 1.01 -15.54
C MET A 98 -4.95 2.28 -15.68
N GLY A 99 -5.41 2.60 -16.90
CA GLY A 99 -6.28 3.75 -17.15
C GLY A 99 -7.61 3.65 -16.41
N LEU A 100 -8.29 2.50 -16.51
CA LEU A 100 -9.57 2.26 -15.84
C LEU A 100 -9.43 2.30 -14.32
N GLY A 101 -8.41 1.63 -13.76
CA GLY A 101 -8.14 1.63 -12.33
C GLY A 101 -7.85 3.04 -11.80
N PHE A 102 -7.08 3.83 -12.54
CA PHE A 102 -6.80 5.22 -12.18
C PHE A 102 -8.07 6.09 -12.21
N VAL A 103 -8.86 6.02 -13.30
CA VAL A 103 -10.11 6.77 -13.43
C VAL A 103 -11.11 6.37 -12.35
N LEU A 104 -11.27 5.08 -12.07
CA LEU A 104 -12.17 4.60 -11.01
C LEU A 104 -11.71 5.07 -9.63
N GLY A 105 -10.41 4.97 -9.32
CA GLY A 105 -9.86 5.39 -8.04
C GLY A 105 -10.05 6.89 -7.81
N THR A 106 -9.71 7.70 -8.80
CA THR A 106 -9.88 9.17 -8.74
C THR A 106 -11.35 9.59 -8.68
N ALA A 107 -12.21 9.01 -9.52
CA ALA A 107 -13.64 9.30 -9.50
C ALA A 107 -14.26 8.98 -8.13
N THR A 108 -13.91 7.83 -7.55
CA THR A 108 -14.42 7.40 -6.23
C THR A 108 -14.06 8.40 -5.13
N LEU A 109 -12.87 8.99 -5.19
CA LEU A 109 -12.44 10.02 -4.23
C LEU A 109 -13.20 11.34 -4.36
N HIS A 110 -13.74 11.66 -5.55
CA HIS A 110 -14.52 12.88 -5.77
C HIS A 110 -16.00 12.68 -5.47
N THR A 111 -16.51 11.46 -5.63
CA THR A 111 -17.93 11.15 -5.40
C THR A 111 -18.24 10.68 -3.98
N GLN A 112 -17.22 10.44 -3.13
CA GLN A 112 -17.44 9.93 -1.77
C GLN A 112 -18.35 10.83 -0.92
N ASP A 113 -18.39 12.14 -1.19
CA ASP A 113 -19.18 13.10 -0.41
C ASP A 113 -20.66 13.02 -0.83
N LEU A 114 -20.91 12.56 -2.06
CA LEU A 114 -22.25 12.39 -2.64
C LEU A 114 -22.88 11.03 -2.30
N ILE A 115 -22.04 10.02 -2.03
CA ILE A 115 -22.49 8.64 -1.77
C ILE A 115 -22.42 8.37 -0.26
N SER A 116 -23.55 8.04 0.36
CA SER A 116 -23.60 7.71 1.80
C SER A 116 -23.18 6.27 2.12
N HIS A 117 -23.02 5.42 1.12
CA HIS A 117 -22.78 3.98 1.29
C HIS A 117 -21.28 3.67 1.39
N GLU A 118 -20.73 3.69 2.60
CA GLU A 118 -19.29 3.46 2.84
C GLU A 118 -18.78 2.13 2.31
N ILE A 119 -19.55 1.05 2.46
CA ILE A 119 -19.18 -0.29 1.99
C ILE A 119 -18.97 -0.27 0.47
N LEU A 120 -19.84 0.44 -0.26
CA LEU A 120 -19.75 0.57 -1.71
C LEU A 120 -18.50 1.37 -2.10
N ILE A 121 -18.23 2.49 -1.43
CA ILE A 121 -17.05 3.32 -1.72
C ILE A 121 -15.76 2.55 -1.42
N GLY A 122 -15.66 1.91 -0.26
CA GLY A 122 -14.49 1.10 0.10
C GLY A 122 -14.29 -0.07 -0.86
N GLY A 123 -15.38 -0.71 -1.31
CA GLY A 123 -15.34 -1.74 -2.34
C GLY A 123 -14.86 -1.22 -3.70
N LEU A 124 -15.33 -0.05 -4.13
CA LEU A 124 -14.89 0.60 -5.38
C LEU A 124 -13.42 1.02 -5.33
N VAL A 125 -12.96 1.56 -4.20
CA VAL A 125 -11.55 1.89 -3.98
C VAL A 125 -10.71 0.62 -4.10
N LEU A 126 -11.05 -0.46 -3.38
CA LEU A 126 -10.32 -1.71 -3.46
C LEU A 126 -10.32 -2.29 -4.89
N PHE A 127 -11.48 -2.28 -5.55
CA PHE A 127 -11.63 -2.76 -6.93
C PHE A 127 -10.76 -1.96 -7.91
N SER A 128 -10.72 -0.63 -7.78
CA SER A 128 -9.88 0.23 -8.60
C SER A 128 -8.39 -0.11 -8.44
N ARG A 129 -7.94 -0.40 -7.21
CA ARG A 129 -6.56 -0.84 -6.92
C ARG A 129 -6.26 -2.18 -7.54
N CYS A 130 -7.19 -3.14 -7.46
CA CYS A 130 -7.03 -4.45 -8.08
C CYS A 130 -6.88 -4.33 -9.60
N ILE A 131 -7.71 -3.52 -10.27
CA ILE A 131 -7.59 -3.29 -11.71
C ILE A 131 -6.27 -2.60 -12.04
N PHE A 132 -5.89 -1.57 -11.29
CA PHE A 132 -4.65 -0.83 -11.54
C PHE A 132 -3.42 -1.74 -11.39
N THR A 133 -3.32 -2.48 -10.27
CA THR A 133 -2.21 -3.41 -10.01
C THR A 133 -2.17 -4.55 -11.02
N MET A 134 -3.32 -5.00 -11.53
CA MET A 134 -3.39 -5.94 -12.64
C MET A 134 -2.69 -5.40 -13.89
N GLY A 135 -2.98 -4.15 -14.27
CA GLY A 135 -2.32 -3.50 -15.40
C GLY A 135 -0.82 -3.31 -15.20
N VAL A 136 -0.37 -2.95 -13.99
CA VAL A 136 1.06 -2.86 -13.68
C VAL A 136 1.73 -4.22 -13.80
N GLY A 137 1.16 -5.27 -13.20
CA GLY A 137 1.72 -6.62 -13.22
C GLY A 137 1.79 -7.22 -14.63
N MET A 138 0.80 -6.94 -15.47
CA MET A 138 0.80 -7.33 -16.88
C MET A 138 1.86 -6.59 -17.70
N SER A 139 2.02 -5.29 -17.46
CA SER A 139 3.09 -4.50 -18.11
C SER A 139 4.47 -4.98 -17.69
N PHE A 140 4.65 -5.33 -16.41
CA PHE A 140 5.88 -5.93 -15.90
C PHE A 140 6.17 -7.27 -16.58
N ALA A 141 5.16 -8.15 -16.67
CA ALA A 141 5.29 -9.45 -17.32
C ALA A 141 5.64 -9.32 -18.82
N ALA A 142 5.04 -8.35 -19.52
CA ALA A 142 5.38 -8.04 -20.92
C ALA A 142 6.83 -7.57 -21.06
N LEU A 143 7.31 -6.70 -20.16
CA LEU A 143 8.70 -6.23 -20.15
C LEU A 143 9.69 -7.40 -19.95
N VAL A 144 9.41 -8.29 -18.98
CA VAL A 144 10.23 -9.49 -18.74
C VAL A 144 10.27 -10.39 -19.97
N ARG A 145 9.12 -10.61 -20.61
CA ARG A 145 9.03 -11.41 -21.83
C ARG A 145 9.83 -10.78 -22.97
N ARG A 146 9.71 -9.47 -23.17
CA ARG A 146 10.43 -8.77 -24.25
C ARG A 146 11.94 -8.87 -24.11
N ILE A 147 12.47 -8.67 -22.90
CA ILE A 147 13.90 -8.83 -22.62
C ILE A 147 14.36 -10.25 -22.95
N ARG A 148 13.55 -11.26 -22.62
CA ARG A 148 13.83 -12.66 -22.94
C ARG A 148 13.78 -12.93 -24.45
N ASP A 149 12.71 -12.50 -25.12
CA ASP A 149 12.44 -12.81 -26.53
C ASP A 149 13.42 -12.07 -27.46
N ASP A 150 13.85 -10.85 -27.10
CA ASP A 150 14.86 -10.07 -27.82
C ASP A 150 16.31 -10.56 -27.54
N GLY A 151 16.49 -11.57 -26.68
CA GLY A 151 17.81 -12.10 -26.31
C GLY A 151 18.71 -11.08 -25.61
N LEU A 152 18.12 -10.05 -24.98
CA LEU A 152 18.86 -8.99 -24.33
C LEU A 152 19.51 -9.51 -23.06
N GLU A 153 20.80 -9.25 -22.90
CA GLU A 153 21.48 -9.56 -21.64
C GLU A 153 20.90 -8.70 -20.51
N TRP A 154 20.62 -9.36 -19.38
CA TRP A 154 20.19 -8.69 -18.17
C TRP A 154 21.32 -7.81 -17.66
N ASN A 155 21.08 -6.50 -17.62
CA ASN A 155 22.01 -5.53 -17.09
C ASN A 155 21.32 -4.66 -16.03
N GLU A 156 22.11 -3.81 -15.37
CA GLU A 156 21.64 -2.94 -14.29
C GLU A 156 20.54 -1.97 -14.74
N LYS A 157 20.53 -1.54 -16.01
CA LYS A 157 19.50 -0.63 -16.55
C LYS A 157 18.15 -1.33 -16.67
N HIS A 158 18.13 -2.58 -17.15
CA HIS A 158 16.90 -3.40 -17.22
C HIS A 158 16.33 -3.64 -15.82
N LEU A 159 17.20 -3.95 -14.85
CA LEU A 159 16.80 -4.11 -13.45
C LEU A 159 16.26 -2.80 -12.86
N GLY A 160 16.94 -1.67 -13.12
CA GLY A 160 16.50 -0.35 -12.68
C GLY A 160 15.12 0.01 -13.22
N LEU A 161 14.86 -0.25 -14.51
CA LEU A 161 13.56 -0.03 -15.13
C LEU A 161 12.46 -0.89 -14.47
N MET A 162 12.74 -2.16 -14.18
CA MET A 162 11.81 -3.05 -13.49
C MET A 162 11.48 -2.56 -12.09
N VAL A 163 12.49 -2.17 -11.31
CA VAL A 163 12.31 -1.63 -9.95
C VAL A 163 11.51 -0.32 -10.00
N ALA A 164 11.84 0.59 -10.92
CA ALA A 164 11.12 1.84 -11.10
C ALA A 164 9.64 1.60 -11.46
N TRP A 165 9.35 0.62 -12.32
CA TRP A 165 8.00 0.27 -12.71
C TRP A 165 7.19 -0.34 -11.56
N LEU A 166 7.79 -1.25 -10.79
CA LEU A 166 7.16 -1.80 -9.59
C LEU A 166 6.91 -0.71 -8.55
N TYR A 167 7.87 0.19 -8.35
CA TYR A 167 7.73 1.33 -7.45
C TYR A 167 6.60 2.27 -7.88
N PHE A 168 6.52 2.60 -9.18
CA PHE A 168 5.40 3.37 -9.73
C PHE A 168 4.06 2.68 -9.45
N GLY A 169 3.99 1.37 -9.66
CA GLY A 169 2.81 0.58 -9.33
C GLY A 169 2.39 0.68 -7.88
N ILE A 170 3.36 0.52 -6.96
CA ILE A 170 3.18 0.62 -5.51
C ILE A 170 2.64 2.00 -5.12
N VAL A 171 3.25 3.06 -5.64
CA VAL A 171 2.87 4.45 -5.33
C VAL A 171 1.45 4.75 -5.78
N MET A 172 1.16 4.46 -7.05
CA MET A 172 -0.12 4.84 -7.66
C MET A 172 -1.29 4.00 -7.15
N SER A 173 -1.07 2.73 -6.79
CA SER A 173 -2.12 1.86 -6.24
C SER A 173 -2.45 2.16 -4.77
N ALA A 174 -1.55 2.78 -4.00
CA ALA A 174 -1.79 3.11 -2.60
C ALA A 174 -2.65 4.37 -2.44
N LEU A 175 -2.53 5.31 -3.39
CA LEU A 175 -3.10 6.65 -3.29
C LEU A 175 -4.61 6.66 -2.99
N PRO A 176 -5.48 5.95 -3.74
CA PRO A 176 -6.92 6.02 -3.49
C PRO A 176 -7.32 5.43 -2.13
N GLN A 177 -6.65 4.37 -1.66
CA GLN A 177 -6.94 3.78 -0.36
C GLN A 177 -6.58 4.70 0.78
N ALA A 178 -5.35 5.23 0.77
CA ALA A 178 -4.85 6.05 1.86
C ALA A 178 -5.71 7.32 2.01
N GLN A 179 -6.07 7.95 0.89
CA GLN A 179 -6.96 9.12 0.88
C GLN A 179 -8.38 8.79 1.34
N TYR A 180 -8.97 7.71 0.85
CA TYR A 180 -10.29 7.26 1.29
C TYR A 180 -10.32 6.96 2.80
N THR A 181 -9.33 6.23 3.29
CA THR A 181 -9.23 5.86 4.70
C THR A 181 -9.05 7.11 5.58
N ALA A 182 -8.18 8.04 5.19
CA ALA A 182 -7.99 9.29 5.91
C ALA A 182 -9.28 10.12 5.97
N LYS A 183 -9.98 10.28 4.84
CA LYS A 183 -11.23 11.05 4.77
C LYS A 183 -12.36 10.43 5.58
N ARG A 184 -12.50 9.09 5.55
CA ARG A 184 -13.45 8.37 6.39
C ARG A 184 -13.12 8.60 7.86
N ASP A 185 -11.85 8.42 8.23
CA ASP A 185 -11.41 8.51 9.63
C ASP A 185 -11.53 9.94 10.19
N SER A 186 -11.38 10.97 9.34
CA SER A 186 -11.57 12.39 9.70
C SER A 186 -13.03 12.86 9.68
N SER A 187 -13.99 12.05 9.21
CA SER A 187 -15.40 12.45 9.12
C SER A 187 -16.14 12.23 10.44
N LEU A 188 -16.81 13.26 10.97
CA LEU A 188 -17.57 13.18 12.22
C LEU A 188 -18.65 12.09 12.19
N GLU A 189 -19.31 11.89 11.05
CA GLU A 189 -20.41 10.92 10.94
C GLU A 189 -19.95 9.52 10.54
N ARG A 190 -18.84 9.43 9.80
CA ARG A 190 -18.43 8.21 9.06
C ARG A 190 -17.22 7.49 9.64
N SER A 191 -16.57 8.06 10.65
CA SER A 191 -15.34 7.48 11.17
C SER A 191 -15.61 6.18 11.92
N ALA A 192 -14.86 5.15 11.54
CA ALA A 192 -14.85 3.88 12.24
C ALA A 192 -13.97 3.90 13.52
N LEU A 193 -13.32 5.04 13.82
CA LEU A 193 -12.43 5.15 14.96
C LEU A 193 -13.20 5.20 16.28
N ALA A 194 -12.59 4.64 17.33
CA ALA A 194 -13.18 4.66 18.66
C ALA A 194 -13.19 6.08 19.24
N ASN A 195 -14.35 6.52 19.72
CA ASN A 195 -14.48 7.75 20.49
C ASN A 195 -13.92 7.57 21.91
N VAL A 196 -13.17 8.56 22.35
CA VAL A 196 -12.51 8.65 23.65
C VAL A 196 -12.86 9.99 24.27
N LYS A 197 -13.19 9.98 25.56
CA LYS A 197 -13.27 11.18 26.39
C LYS A 197 -12.01 11.26 27.23
N ILE A 198 -11.36 12.42 27.20
CA ILE A 198 -10.26 12.74 28.11
C ILE A 198 -10.86 13.48 29.30
N LYS A 199 -10.46 13.10 30.51
CA LYS A 199 -10.90 13.80 31.71
C LYS A 199 -10.47 15.27 31.65
N ASP A 200 -11.39 16.17 32.01
CA ASP A 200 -11.15 17.61 32.10
C ASP A 200 -10.87 18.32 30.74
N GLU A 201 -11.17 17.66 29.61
CA GLU A 201 -11.13 18.29 28.27
C GLU A 201 -12.47 18.20 27.54
N ASP A 202 -12.87 19.32 26.94
CA ASP A 202 -14.05 19.39 26.11
C ASP A 202 -13.78 18.87 24.70
N GLY A 203 -14.65 17.97 24.23
CA GLY A 203 -14.67 17.48 22.85
C GLY A 203 -14.57 15.96 22.70
N VAL A 204 -14.90 15.49 21.50
CA VAL A 204 -14.82 14.07 21.15
C VAL A 204 -13.46 13.79 20.52
N TRP A 205 -12.64 13.02 21.22
CA TRP A 205 -11.36 12.56 20.71
C TRP A 205 -11.52 11.20 20.04
N ARG A 206 -10.72 10.94 19.01
CA ARG A 206 -10.71 9.67 18.31
C ARG A 206 -9.36 9.01 18.40
N LEU A 207 -9.37 7.72 18.67
CA LEU A 207 -8.17 6.93 18.83
C LEU A 207 -7.65 6.46 17.46
N LEU A 208 -6.43 6.87 17.13
CA LEU A 208 -5.67 6.46 15.96
C LEU A 208 -4.47 5.61 16.39
N ALA A 209 -4.16 4.58 15.60
CA ALA A 209 -2.93 3.82 15.75
C ALA A 209 -1.84 4.41 14.84
N ALA A 210 -0.71 4.79 15.42
CA ALA A 210 0.46 5.30 14.71
C ALA A 210 1.70 4.46 15.07
N GLY A 211 1.87 3.37 14.34
CA GLY A 211 2.91 2.37 14.63
C GLY A 211 2.67 1.72 15.99
N ASP A 212 3.67 1.81 16.86
CA ASP A 212 3.61 1.25 18.23
C ASP A 212 3.00 2.22 19.25
N LYS A 213 2.53 3.39 18.80
CA LYS A 213 1.94 4.43 19.64
C LYS A 213 0.48 4.68 19.29
N LEU A 214 -0.24 5.23 20.25
CA LEU A 214 -1.61 5.71 20.07
C LEU A 214 -1.61 7.23 19.97
N ILE A 215 -2.39 7.76 19.04
CA ILE A 215 -2.63 9.19 18.87
C ILE A 215 -4.11 9.46 19.10
N LEU A 216 -4.44 10.54 19.79
CA LEU A 216 -5.77 11.09 19.81
C LEU A 216 -5.88 12.19 18.77
N MET A 217 -6.94 12.14 17.98
CA MET A 217 -7.33 13.16 17.03
C MET A 217 -8.65 13.78 17.46
N GLN A 218 -8.66 15.10 17.66
CA GLN A 218 -9.88 15.87 17.81
C GLN A 218 -10.22 16.49 16.46
N ILE A 219 -11.39 16.14 15.94
CA ILE A 219 -11.92 16.73 14.70
C ILE A 219 -12.66 18.00 15.06
N GLN A 220 -12.26 19.11 14.45
CA GLN A 220 -12.91 20.41 14.62
C GLN A 220 -13.56 20.83 13.30
N GLU A 221 -14.83 21.21 13.32
CA GLU A 221 -15.51 21.71 12.12
C GLU A 221 -14.83 22.98 11.61
N GLY A 222 -14.39 22.97 10.34
CA GLY A 222 -13.77 24.13 9.70
C GLY A 222 -12.36 24.49 10.17
N HIS A 223 -11.73 23.67 11.03
CA HIS A 223 -10.38 23.89 11.55
C HIS A 223 -9.50 22.66 11.37
N ALA A 224 -8.18 22.86 11.48
CA ALA A 224 -7.23 21.77 11.43
C ALA A 224 -7.43 20.84 12.64
N SER A 225 -7.40 19.53 12.40
CA SER A 225 -7.48 18.54 13.46
C SER A 225 -6.35 18.73 14.48
N ILE A 226 -6.68 18.58 15.77
CA ILE A 226 -5.69 18.63 16.86
C ILE A 226 -5.26 17.21 17.18
N PHE A 227 -3.96 17.00 17.39
CA PHE A 227 -3.38 15.69 17.67
C PHE A 227 -2.64 15.67 19.00
N LYS A 228 -2.78 14.57 19.75
CA LYS A 228 -2.04 14.30 20.99
C LYS A 228 -1.47 12.88 20.97
N VAL A 229 -0.19 12.73 21.31
CA VAL A 229 0.42 11.40 21.48
C VAL A 229 0.09 10.89 22.87
N ILE A 230 -0.48 9.70 22.98
CA ILE A 230 -0.73 9.04 24.27
C ILE A 230 0.45 8.15 24.61
N GLN A 231 0.94 8.24 25.84
CA GLN A 231 1.84 7.23 26.38
C GLN A 231 0.99 6.07 26.97
N PRO A 232 1.39 4.80 26.80
CA PRO A 232 0.61 3.65 27.28
C PRO A 232 0.20 3.75 28.76
N GLU A 233 1.04 4.36 29.58
CA GLU A 233 0.84 4.59 31.01
C GLU A 233 -0.21 5.67 31.37
N THR A 234 -0.62 6.52 30.43
CA THR A 234 -1.72 7.49 30.62
C THR A 234 -3.10 6.96 30.20
N ALA A 235 -3.18 5.70 29.75
CA ALA A 235 -4.42 5.10 29.26
C ALA A 235 -5.50 4.87 30.35
N GLU A 236 -5.14 4.94 31.64
CA GLU A 236 -6.10 4.80 32.75
C GLU A 236 -7.18 5.89 32.76
N TRP A 237 -6.95 7.04 32.11
CA TRP A 237 -7.93 8.14 32.03
C TRP A 237 -8.82 8.08 30.78
N ILE A 238 -8.64 7.05 29.94
CA ILE A 238 -9.39 6.86 28.69
C ILE A 238 -10.55 5.90 28.95
N SER A 239 -11.72 6.44 29.27
CA SER A 239 -12.95 5.65 29.30
C SER A 239 -13.51 5.52 27.88
N LYS A 240 -13.73 4.29 27.40
CA LYS A 240 -14.49 4.06 26.16
C LYS A 240 -15.94 4.48 26.39
N ASP A 241 -16.37 5.53 25.70
CA ASP A 241 -17.77 5.89 25.70
C ASP A 241 -18.54 4.96 24.74
N LYS A 242 -19.46 4.16 25.27
CA LYS A 242 -20.29 3.24 24.49
C LYS A 242 -21.56 3.88 23.95
N SER A 243 -21.88 5.13 24.31
CA SER A 243 -23.18 5.76 23.98
C SER A 243 -23.20 6.51 22.66
N LEU A 244 -22.07 6.63 21.96
CA LEU A 244 -21.95 7.32 20.66
C LEU A 244 -21.62 6.28 19.59
N LYS A 245 -22.65 5.73 18.95
CA LYS A 245 -22.58 4.94 17.72
C LYS A 245 -23.18 5.74 16.58
#